data_AF-A0A520I474-F1
#
_entry.id   AF-A0A520I474-F1
#
_cell.length_a   1.000
_cell.length_b   1.000
_cell.length_c   1.000
_cell.angle_alpha   90.00
_cell.angle_beta   90.00
_cell.angle_gamma   90.00
#
_symmetry.space_group_name_H-M   'P 1'
#
loop_
_entity.id
_entity.type
_entity.pdbx_description
1 polymer ?
#
loop_
_entity_poly.entity_id
_entity_poly.type
_entity_poly.pdbx_seq_one_letter_code
_entity_poly.pdbx_strand_id
1 'polypeptide(L)'
;QMMITQHTQSTADVKAAAMRSRVRVAPPKLMPLQQELITELRAETGPARDAAYVAQQKASHGQALAVQKAYAMEGTAPALKTTAAAIVPVVEHHIMMLKAM
;
A
#
# COMPACT_ATOMS: atom_id res chain seq x y z
N GLN A 1 -2.50 -2.61 15.18
CA GLN A 1 -1.27 -1.80 15.38
C GLN A 1 -0.24 -1.98 14.26
N MET A 2 0.21 -3.21 13.97
CA MET A 2 1.26 -3.47 12.96
C MET A 2 0.98 -2.81 11.59
N MET A 3 -0.20 -3.00 11.00
CA MET A 3 -0.56 -2.43 9.69
C MET A 3 -0.33 -0.92 9.64
N ILE A 4 -0.85 -0.18 10.63
CA ILE A 4 -0.74 1.27 10.69
C ILE A 4 0.73 1.70 10.81
N THR A 5 1.49 1.05 11.69
CA THR A 5 2.91 1.35 11.89
C THR A 5 3.71 1.12 10.61
N GLN A 6 3.53 -0.02 9.93
CA GLN A 6 4.29 -0.36 8.73
C GLN A 6 3.85 0.47 7.50
N HIS A 7 2.57 0.82 7.38
CA HIS A 7 2.11 1.77 6.37
C HIS A 7 2.66 3.19 6.61
N THR A 8 2.76 3.60 7.88
CA THR A 8 3.34 4.91 8.24
C THR A 8 4.83 4.95 7.89
N GLN A 9 5.56 3.89 8.24
CA GLN A 9 7.00 3.77 7.93
C GLN A 9 7.24 3.76 6.42
N SER A 10 6.54 2.91 5.66
CA SER A 10 6.69 2.87 4.20
C SER A 10 6.36 4.21 3.54
N THR A 11 5.36 4.95 4.04
CA THR A 11 5.07 6.31 3.56
C THR A 11 6.24 7.27 3.82
N ALA A 12 6.87 7.21 4.99
CA ALA A 12 8.03 8.02 5.31
C ALA A 12 9.23 7.65 4.41
N ASP A 13 9.48 6.36 4.19
CA ASP A 13 10.58 5.87 3.36
C ASP A 13 10.43 6.29 1.89
N VAL A 14 9.21 6.18 1.33
CA VAL A 14 8.91 6.62 -0.03
C VAL A 14 9.10 8.13 -0.18
N LYS A 15 8.65 8.93 0.79
CA LYS A 15 8.88 10.39 0.77
C LYS A 15 10.38 10.72 0.82
N ALA A 16 11.14 10.05 1.69
CA ALA A 16 12.58 10.25 1.79
C ALA A 16 13.31 9.86 0.49
N ALA A 17 12.93 8.74 -0.13
CA ALA A 17 13.46 8.30 -1.40
C ALA A 17 13.12 9.28 -2.54
N ALA A 18 11.87 9.77 -2.61
CA ALA A 18 11.45 10.75 -3.59
C ALA A 18 12.26 12.06 -3.48
N MET A 19 12.50 12.55 -2.25
CA MET A 19 13.36 13.73 -2.03
C MET A 19 14.79 13.50 -2.53
N ARG A 20 15.41 12.34 -2.20
CA ARG A 20 16.75 11.98 -2.70
C ARG A 20 16.79 11.89 -4.23
N SER A 21 15.70 11.46 -4.84
CA SER A 21 15.53 11.38 -6.29
C SER A 21 15.09 12.70 -6.95
N ARG A 22 15.00 13.80 -6.18
CA ARG A 22 14.53 15.12 -6.67
C ARG A 22 13.13 15.07 -7.32
N VAL A 23 12.30 14.12 -6.89
CA VAL A 23 10.92 13.97 -7.33
C VAL A 23 10.03 14.82 -6.44
N ARG A 24 9.26 15.74 -7.04
CA ARG A 24 8.27 16.54 -6.31
C ARG A 24 7.05 15.66 -5.97
N VAL A 25 6.82 15.42 -4.69
CA VAL A 25 5.66 14.67 -4.20
C VAL A 25 4.49 15.63 -3.99
N ALA A 26 3.38 15.41 -4.70
CA ALA A 26 2.14 16.14 -4.45
C ALA A 26 1.53 15.70 -3.10
N PRO A 27 0.69 16.53 -2.46
CA PRO A 27 -0.10 16.10 -1.31
C PRO A 27 -0.85 14.80 -1.61
N PRO A 28 -0.89 13.84 -0.66
CA PRO A 28 -1.58 12.57 -0.86
C PRO A 28 -3.07 12.82 -1.06
N LYS A 29 -3.65 12.13 -2.04
CA LYS A 29 -5.10 12.12 -2.30
C LYS A 29 -5.54 10.71 -2.61
N LEU A 30 -6.80 10.40 -2.27
CA LEU A 30 -7.42 9.15 -2.70
C LEU A 30 -7.62 9.16 -4.21
N MET A 31 -7.32 8.03 -4.86
CA MET A 31 -7.73 7.77 -6.24
C MET A 31 -9.24 7.44 -6.29
N PRO A 32 -9.91 7.56 -7.45
CA PRO A 32 -11.33 7.27 -7.57
C PRO A 32 -11.74 5.90 -7.00
N LEU A 33 -11.00 4.85 -7.35
CA LEU A 33 -11.23 3.51 -6.80
C LEU A 33 -11.09 3.48 -5.28
N GLN A 34 -10.05 4.11 -4.71
CA GLN A 34 -9.86 4.12 -3.26
C GLN A 34 -10.99 4.87 -2.54
N GLN A 35 -11.52 5.92 -3.16
CA GLN A 35 -12.65 6.67 -2.64
C GLN A 35 -13.94 5.82 -2.65
N GLU A 36 -14.17 5.05 -3.71
CA GLU A 36 -15.29 4.11 -3.83
C GLU A 36 -15.22 3.01 -2.77
N LEU A 37 -14.07 2.35 -2.62
CA LEU A 37 -13.85 1.30 -1.63
C LEU A 37 -14.12 1.80 -0.19
N ILE A 38 -13.65 3.00 0.14
CA ILE A 38 -13.92 3.63 1.44
C ILE A 38 -15.41 3.97 1.62
N THR A 39 -16.09 4.34 0.54
CA THR A 39 -17.53 4.65 0.57
C THR A 39 -18.35 3.40 0.85
N GLU A 40 -18.04 2.29 0.19
CA GLU A 40 -18.63 0.97 0.44
C GLU A 40 -18.47 0.56 1.92
N LEU A 41 -17.24 0.64 2.47
CA LEU A 41 -16.99 0.31 3.88
C LEU A 41 -17.72 1.20 4.89
N ARG A 42 -18.10 2.41 4.50
CA ARG A 42 -18.88 3.33 5.35
C ARG A 42 -20.38 3.06 5.29
N ALA A 43 -20.85 2.47 4.19
CA ALA A 43 -22.25 2.10 4.01
C ALA A 43 -22.59 0.79 4.72
N GLU A 44 -21.61 -0.09 4.90
CA GLU A 44 -21.80 -1.37 5.59
C GLU A 44 -21.52 -1.29 7.09
N THR A 45 -22.09 -2.23 7.86
CA THR A 45 -21.85 -2.36 9.30
C THR A 45 -21.74 -3.83 9.72
N GLY A 46 -21.19 -4.07 10.92
CA GLY A 46 -21.10 -5.41 11.51
C GLY A 46 -20.34 -6.42 10.64
N PRO A 47 -20.75 -7.69 10.62
CA PRO A 47 -20.04 -8.75 9.89
C PRO A 47 -19.91 -8.51 8.38
N ALA A 48 -20.87 -7.82 7.75
CA ALA A 48 -20.80 -7.49 6.33
C ALA A 48 -19.60 -6.57 6.05
N ARG A 49 -19.49 -5.49 6.84
CA ARG A 49 -18.37 -4.55 6.76
C ARG A 49 -17.02 -5.23 6.96
N ASP A 50 -16.94 -6.16 7.91
CA ASP A 50 -15.69 -6.88 8.19
C ASP A 50 -15.30 -7.79 7.02
N ALA A 51 -16.27 -8.46 6.39
CA ALA A 51 -16.03 -9.26 5.19
C ALA A 51 -15.60 -8.39 4.00
N ALA A 52 -16.27 -7.27 3.74
CA ALA A 52 -15.88 -6.31 2.71
C ALA A 52 -14.47 -5.75 2.98
N TYR A 53 -14.16 -5.38 4.23
CA TYR A 53 -12.84 -4.89 4.61
C TYR A 53 -11.73 -5.91 4.27
N VAL A 54 -11.90 -7.17 4.65
CA VAL A 54 -10.90 -8.22 4.35
C VAL A 54 -10.77 -8.44 2.83
N ALA A 55 -11.88 -8.46 2.08
CA ALA A 55 -11.87 -8.62 0.63
C ALA A 55 -11.12 -7.46 -0.06
N GLN A 56 -11.43 -6.22 0.30
CA GLN A 56 -10.77 -5.04 -0.23
C GLN A 56 -9.28 -5.01 0.14
N GLN A 57 -8.91 -5.43 1.35
CA GLN A 57 -7.51 -5.48 1.77
C GLN A 57 -6.73 -6.53 0.98
N LYS A 58 -7.29 -7.72 0.72
CA LYS A 58 -6.66 -8.76 -0.11
C LYS A 58 -6.38 -8.23 -1.52
N ALA A 59 -7.36 -7.58 -2.15
CA ALA A 59 -7.19 -7.00 -3.47
C ALA A 59 -6.16 -5.85 -3.50
N SER A 60 -6.27 -4.92 -2.55
CA SER A 60 -5.39 -3.74 -2.48
C SER A 60 -3.94 -4.10 -2.22
N HIS A 61 -3.66 -5.09 -1.36
CA HIS A 61 -2.30 -5.55 -1.12
C HIS A 61 -1.71 -6.30 -2.31
N GLY A 62 -2.53 -7.03 -3.07
CA GLY A 62 -2.10 -7.62 -4.35
C GLY A 62 -1.64 -6.56 -5.36
N GLN A 63 -2.40 -5.48 -5.50
CA GLN A 63 -2.02 -4.34 -6.34
C GLN A 63 -0.76 -3.64 -5.84
N ALA A 64 -0.66 -3.42 -4.53
CA ALA A 64 0.52 -2.81 -3.91
C ALA A 64 1.78 -3.67 -4.17
N LEU A 65 1.69 -4.99 -4.04
CA LEU A 65 2.81 -5.88 -4.30
C LEU A 65 3.28 -5.78 -5.76
N ALA A 66 2.34 -5.74 -6.70
CA ALA A 66 2.66 -5.59 -8.13
C ALA A 66 3.40 -4.27 -8.39
N VAL A 67 2.92 -3.14 -7.84
CA VAL A 67 3.59 -1.84 -7.97
C VAL A 67 5.00 -1.86 -7.40
N GLN A 68 5.18 -2.40 -6.19
CA GLN A 68 6.50 -2.42 -5.54
C GLN A 68 7.48 -3.34 -6.28
N LYS A 69 7.05 -4.52 -6.72
CA LYS A 69 7.89 -5.44 -7.51
C LYS A 69 8.29 -4.83 -8.85
N ALA A 70 7.34 -4.26 -9.59
CA ALA A 70 7.61 -3.61 -10.87
C ALA A 70 8.63 -2.48 -10.71
N TYR A 71 8.42 -1.58 -9.74
CA TYR A 71 9.35 -0.47 -9.54
C TYR A 71 10.71 -0.92 -9.00
N ALA A 72 10.76 -1.97 -8.17
CA ALA A 72 12.00 -2.57 -7.71
C ALA A 72 12.81 -3.20 -8.85
N MET A 73 12.16 -3.70 -9.91
CA MET A 73 12.82 -4.31 -11.07
C MET A 73 13.22 -3.25 -12.11
N GLU A 74 12.28 -2.38 -12.49
CA GLU A 74 12.36 -1.55 -13.69
C GLU A 74 12.50 -0.05 -13.38
N GLY A 75 12.37 0.36 -12.12
CA GLY A 75 12.44 1.75 -11.71
C GLY A 75 13.76 2.42 -12.08
N THR A 76 13.68 3.68 -12.50
CA THR A 76 14.82 4.47 -12.98
C THR A 76 15.47 5.34 -11.89
N ALA A 77 14.74 5.64 -10.82
CA ALA A 77 15.24 6.41 -9.70
C ALA A 77 15.86 5.47 -8.65
N PRO A 78 17.19 5.45 -8.43
CA PRO A 78 17.85 4.43 -7.62
C PRO A 78 17.33 4.35 -6.19
N ALA A 79 17.13 5.50 -5.52
CA ALA A 79 16.61 5.53 -4.16
C ALA A 79 15.19 4.96 -4.05
N LEU A 80 14.31 5.27 -5.01
CA LEU A 80 12.95 4.72 -5.05
C LEU A 80 12.96 3.23 -5.39
N LYS A 81 13.86 2.77 -6.27
CA LYS A 81 14.04 1.35 -6.60
C LYS A 81 14.44 0.53 -5.36
N THR A 82 15.44 1.00 -4.61
CA THR A 82 15.86 0.36 -3.36
C THR A 82 14.75 0.35 -2.31
N THR A 83 14.06 1.47 -2.13
CA THR A 83 12.93 1.54 -1.19
C THR A 83 11.79 0.61 -1.59
N ALA A 84 11.45 0.51 -2.88
CA ALA A 84 10.44 -0.40 -3.37
C ALA A 84 10.80 -1.86 -3.07
N ALA A 85 12.06 -2.26 -3.33
CA ALA A 85 12.55 -3.60 -3.01
C ALA A 85 12.46 -3.93 -1.51
N ALA A 86 12.74 -2.96 -0.63
CA ALA A 86 12.61 -3.13 0.81
C ALA A 86 11.16 -3.25 1.31
N ILE A 87 10.19 -2.65 0.59
CA ILE A 87 8.77 -2.71 0.93
C ILE A 87 8.12 -4.03 0.48
N VAL A 88 8.60 -4.67 -0.59
CA VAL A 88 8.09 -5.96 -1.09
C VAL A 88 7.86 -7.00 0.02
N PRO A 89 8.85 -7.37 0.87
CA PRO A 89 8.64 -8.38 1.90
C PRO A 89 7.62 -7.98 2.96
N VAL A 90 7.44 -6.68 3.21
CA VAL A 90 6.42 -6.16 4.14
C VAL A 90 5.02 -6.42 3.58
N VAL A 91 4.79 -6.12 2.30
CA VAL A 91 3.51 -6.36 1.63
C VAL A 91 3.22 -7.86 1.52
N GLU A 92 4.23 -8.68 1.24
CA GLU A 92 4.09 -10.14 1.22
C GLU A 92 3.67 -10.69 2.59
N HIS A 93 4.25 -10.17 3.68
CA HIS A 93 3.84 -10.52 5.03
C HIS A 93 2.38 -10.13 5.32
N HIS A 94 1.94 -8.94 4.90
CA HIS A 94 0.54 -8.52 5.03
C HIS A 94 -0.41 -9.44 4.28
N ILE A 95 -0.06 -9.83 3.05
CA ILE A 95 -0.84 -10.78 2.24
C ILE A 95 -0.97 -12.12 2.96
N MET A 96 0.12 -12.63 3.56
CA MET A 96 0.08 -13.88 4.33
C MET A 96 -0.86 -13.78 5.53
N MET A 97 -0.85 -12.66 6.26
CA MET A 97 -1.78 -12.43 7.36
C MET A 97 -3.23 -12.36 6.87
N LEU A 98 -3.49 -11.63 5.78
CA LEU A 98 -4.82 -11.50 5.19
C LEU A 98 -5.37 -12.85 4.70
N LYS A 99 -4.52 -13.75 4.20
CA LYS A 99 -4.93 -15.11 3.80
C LYS A 99 -5.39 -15.97 4.98
N ALA A 100 -4.93 -15.66 6.19
CA ALA A 100 -5.32 -16.35 7.43
C ALA A 100 -6.58 -15.76 8.08
N MET A 101 -7.17 -14.70 7.49
CA MET A 101 -8.44 -14.08 7.86
C MET A 101 -9.55 -14.53 6.92
#